data_AF-A0A445MQQ2-F1
#
_entry.id   AF-A0A445MQQ2-F1
#
_cell.length_a   1.000
_cell.length_b   1.000
_cell.length_c   1.000
_cell.angle_alpha   90.00
_cell.angle_beta   90.00
_cell.angle_gamma   90.00
#
_symmetry.space_group_name_H-M   'P 1'
#
loop_
_entity.id
_entity.type
_entity.pdbx_description
1 polymer ?
#
loop_
_entity_poly.entity_id
_entity_poly.type
_entity_poly.pdbx_seq_one_letter_code
_entity_poly.pdbx_strand_id
1 'polypeptide(L)' 'MQKKLTITIDEEVYAGLYKNIGPRRISRFVQEIVRPNYEDAYVEMAKDKKRED' A
#
# COMPACT_ATOMS: atom_id res chain seq x y z
N MET A 1 -12.65 8.13 11.96
CA MET A 1 -13.39 7.92 10.68
C MET A 1 -12.62 6.94 9.82
N GLN A 2 -13.27 5.93 9.24
CA GLN A 2 -12.64 5.05 8.26
C GLN A 2 -12.90 5.59 6.85
N LYS A 3 -11.88 5.55 5.98
CA LYS A 3 -11.98 5.89 4.55
C LYS A 3 -11.59 4.68 3.75
N LYS A 4 -12.34 4.37 2.69
CA LYS A 4 -11.99 3.31 1.75
C LYS A 4 -11.00 3.87 0.74
N LEU A 5 -9.87 3.19 0.57
CA LEU A 5 -8.87 3.47 -0.46
C LEU A 5 -8.85 2.29 -1.42
N THR A 6 -8.92 2.56 -2.71
CA THR A 6 -8.68 1.58 -3.78
C THR A 6 -7.29 1.86 -4.33
N ILE A 7 -6.41 0.85 -4.31
CA ILE A 7 -5.07 0.92 -4.87
C ILE A 7 -4.90 -0.17 -5.92
N THR A 8 -4.15 0.12 -6.96
CA THR A 8 -3.67 -0.89 -7.90
C THR A 8 -2.30 -1.35 -7.45
N ILE A 9 -2.11 -2.66 -7.32
CA ILE A 9 -0.84 -3.29 -6.98
C ILE A 9 -0.58 -4.42 -7.96
N ASP A 10 0.67 -4.87 -8.02
CA ASP A 10 1.04 -6.03 -8.82
C ASP A 10 0.30 -7.30 -8.35
N GLU A 11 0.00 -8.20 -9.29
CA GLU A 11 -0.69 -9.45 -9.03
C GLU A 11 0.11 -10.36 -8.09
N GLU A 12 1.43 -10.41 -8.22
CA GLU A 12 2.30 -11.20 -7.35
C GLU A 12 2.23 -10.71 -5.90
N VAL A 13 2.15 -9.39 -5.72
CA VAL A 13 2.01 -8.75 -4.41
C VAL A 13 0.64 -9.07 -3.81
N TYR A 14 -0.43 -8.96 -4.60
CA TYR A 14 -1.77 -9.32 -4.14
C TYR A 14 -1.85 -10.81 -3.75
N ALA A 15 -1.30 -11.70 -4.58
CA ALA A 15 -1.26 -13.14 -4.31
C ALA A 15 -0.45 -13.45 -3.04
N GLY A 16 0.70 -12.79 -2.86
CA GLY A 16 1.51 -12.89 -1.65
C GLY A 16 0.77 -12.45 -0.40
N LEU A 17 0.08 -11.30 -0.45
CA LEU A 17 -0.76 -10.81 0.65
C LEU A 17 -1.91 -11.77 0.93
N TYR A 18 -2.57 -12.27 -0.10
CA TYR A 18 -3.69 -13.19 0.03
C TYR A 18 -3.26 -14.52 0.67
N LYS A 19 -2.14 -15.09 0.23
CA LYS A 19 -1.61 -16.37 0.72
C LYS A 19 -1.09 -16.28 2.16
N ASN A 20 -0.34 -15.22 2.49
CA ASN A 20 0.34 -15.12 3.78
C ASN A 20 -0.51 -14.42 4.85
N ILE A 21 -1.24 -13.36 4.49
CA ILE A 21 -2.01 -12.54 5.44
C ILE A 21 -3.47 -12.99 5.49
N GLY A 22 -4.05 -13.35 4.34
CA GLY A 22 -5.44 -13.80 4.22
C GLY A 22 -6.44 -12.65 4.03
N PRO A 23 -7.57 -12.89 3.33
CA PRO A 23 -8.42 -11.86 2.72
C PRO A 23 -9.00 -10.80 3.67
N ARG A 24 -9.24 -11.14 4.94
CA ARG A 24 -9.86 -10.22 5.92
C ARG A 24 -8.85 -9.38 6.70
N ARG A 25 -7.55 -9.68 6.59
CA ARG A 25 -6.48 -9.06 7.37
C ARG A 25 -5.60 -8.12 6.55
N ILE A 26 -5.67 -8.18 5.21
CA ILE A 26 -4.85 -7.35 4.32
C ILE A 26 -5.04 -5.85 4.59
N SER A 27 -6.28 -5.37 4.69
CA SER A 27 -6.53 -3.94 4.93
C SER A 27 -5.94 -3.43 6.25
N ARG A 28 -6.00 -4.25 7.31
CA ARG A 28 -5.41 -3.93 8.61
C ARG A 28 -3.88 -3.98 8.55
N PHE A 29 -3.32 -4.99 7.91
CA PHE A 29 -1.88 -5.15 7.73
C PHE A 29 -1.26 -3.97 6.99
N VAL A 30 -1.85 -3.56 5.86
CA VAL A 30 -1.39 -2.39 5.11
C VAL A 30 -1.52 -1.12 5.95
N GLN A 31 -2.61 -0.93 6.70
CA GLN A 31 -2.76 0.21 7.59
C GLN A 31 -1.75 0.24 8.74
N GLU A 32 -1.36 -0.91 9.27
CA GLU A 32 -0.36 -1.04 10.35
C GLU A 32 1.05 -0.72 9.85
N ILE A 33 1.40 -1.10 8.62
CA ILE A 33 2.67 -0.71 7.99
C ILE A 33 2.72 0.79 7.71
N VAL A 34 1.60 1.37 7.29
CA VAL A 34 1.56 2.76 6.81
C VAL A 34 1.43 3.76 7.98
N ARG A 35 1.00 3.35 9.18
CA ARG A 35 1.05 4.14 10.42
C ARG A 35 2.48 4.12 11.03
N PRO A 36 3.05 5.24 11.49
CA PRO A 36 3.65 6.43 10.83
C PRO A 36 5.21 6.40 10.84
N ASN A 37 5.97 7.05 9.94
CA ASN A 37 6.15 8.51 9.77
C ASN A 37 5.84 8.96 8.34
N TYR A 38 4.77 9.73 8.17
CA TYR A 38 4.26 10.16 6.86
C TYR A 38 5.04 11.33 6.21
N GLU A 39 6.08 11.88 6.84
CA GLU A 39 6.83 13.00 6.27
C GLU A 39 7.93 12.54 5.30
N ASP A 40 8.64 11.45 5.60
CA ASP A 40 9.81 11.05 4.80
C ASP A 40 9.46 10.19 3.58
N ALA A 41 8.50 9.26 3.72
CA ALA A 41 8.15 8.32 2.64
C ALA A 41 7.40 8.98 1.47
N TYR A 42 6.69 10.08 1.74
CA TYR A 42 5.96 10.84 0.71
C TYR A 42 6.90 11.67 -0.16
N VAL A 43 8.05 12.11 0.38
CA VAL A 43 9.09 12.86 -0.36
C VAL A 43 9.80 11.97 -1.38
N GLU A 44 10.00 10.68 -1.07
CA GLU A 44 10.67 9.75 -1.98
C GLU A 44 9.74 9.23 -3.10
N MET A 45 8.46 8.96 -2.81
CA MET A 45 7.52 8.53 -3.86
C MET A 45 7.08 9.67 -4.80
N ALA A 46 7.07 10.92 -4.33
CA ALA A 46 6.79 12.08 -5.20
C ALA A 46 7.92 12.40 -6.19
N LYS A 47 9.12 11.80 -6.02
CA LYS A 47 10.23 11.91 -6.97
C LYS A 47 10.15 10.92 -8.12
N ASP A 48 9.35 9.87 -8.01
CA ASP A 48 9.14 8.88 -9.08
C ASP A 48 8.07 9.37 -10.07
N LYS A 49 8.35 10.53 -10.69
CA LYS A 49 7.54 11.18 -11.73
C LYS A 49 7.78 10.60 -13.14
N LYS A 50 8.42 9.43 -13.26
CA LYS A 50 8.81 8.81 -14.55
C LYS A 50 7.95 7.60 -14.92
N ARG A 51 6.62 7.72 -14.80
CA ARG A 51 5.70 6.80 -15.47
C ARG A 51 4.47 7.53 -16.03
N GLU A 52 4.70 8.61 -16.74
CA GLU A 52 3.83 9.06 -17.82
C GLU A 52 4.72 9.64 -18.93
N ASP A 53 5.31 8.74 -19.73
CA ASP A 53 5.69 8.99 -21.12
C ASP A 53 4.99 7.90 -21.96
#